data_AF-A0A3G2S236-F1
#
_entry.id   AF-A0A3G2S236-F1
#
_cell.length_a   1.000
_cell.length_b   1.000
_cell.length_c   1.000
_cell.angle_alpha   90.00
_cell.angle_beta   90.00
_cell.angle_gamma   90.00
#
_symmetry.space_group_name_H-M   'P 1'
#
loop_
_entity.id
_entity.type
_entity.pdbx_description
1 polymer ?
#
loop_
_entity_poly.entity_id
_entity_poly.type
_entity_poly.pdbx_seq_one_letter_code
_entity_poly.pdbx_strand_id
1 'polypeptide(L)'
;MSQVVETSKSSASISTMRRSARLQQKPSIEDTLRDDVESPAPKKVKRAATHEAELPLLSEDQVALCTTLAQPRLSFSLEDARDHLCKVDARFSSLFAQMDLKAYKDLESSKELNLFRVLTTSILGQQISWMAARSIVYKFCRLFSPHLPKDPDMNHVNRDELPFPTPLQLLQATDEQLRSAGLSMSKIKYVRDVAQRFGDGRLDVRRIVHLDPETCIQELTEIKGVGRWTAEMLLMFALRSPDILPVGDLGVQRGIVRFYLSNAASLTVSERKRKADYASQKREDQPGPLPPGPISHAELKNRSNGNKTKKKMYLDDHEMVALAAPWAPYRSVACMFMWSIEDH
;
A
#
# COMPACT_ATOMS: atom_id res chain seq x y z
N MET A 1 -8.42 -65.01 -36.46
CA MET A 1 -9.31 -63.82 -36.40
C MET A 1 -10.01 -63.82 -35.05
N SER A 2 -9.96 -62.69 -34.34
CA SER A 2 -10.74 -62.30 -33.15
C SER A 2 -10.60 -63.09 -31.82
N GLN A 3 -10.14 -62.35 -30.80
CA GLN A 3 -10.37 -62.32 -29.32
C GLN A 3 -10.62 -63.65 -28.55
N VAL A 4 -10.24 -63.86 -27.28
CA VAL A 4 -10.72 -63.29 -25.99
C VAL A 4 -9.97 -64.04 -24.83
N VAL A 5 -9.99 -63.49 -23.59
CA VAL A 5 -9.87 -64.14 -22.24
C VAL A 5 -8.44 -64.39 -21.72
N GLU A 6 -7.91 -63.66 -20.73
CA GLU A 6 -8.18 -63.58 -19.26
C GLU A 6 -7.60 -64.77 -18.44
N THR A 7 -6.94 -64.42 -17.32
CA THR A 7 -6.71 -65.13 -16.03
C THR A 7 -5.29 -64.82 -15.50
N SER A 8 -4.96 -64.75 -14.21
CA SER A 8 -5.61 -64.40 -12.94
C SER A 8 -4.54 -64.51 -11.83
N LYS A 9 -4.75 -63.80 -10.70
CA LYS A 9 -4.15 -64.00 -9.34
C LYS A 9 -2.68 -63.57 -9.13
N SER A 10 -2.23 -63.14 -7.94
CA SER A 10 -2.78 -62.66 -6.65
C SER A 10 -1.58 -62.38 -5.73
N SER A 11 -1.78 -61.60 -4.66
CA SER A 11 -1.16 -61.76 -3.33
C SER A 11 0.07 -60.92 -2.92
N ALA A 12 -0.26 -59.92 -2.08
CA ALA A 12 0.25 -59.67 -0.72
C ALA A 12 1.54 -58.85 -0.47
N SER A 13 1.31 -57.72 0.18
CA SER A 13 2.19 -56.91 1.03
C SER A 13 2.82 -57.69 2.19
N ILE A 14 3.96 -57.21 2.72
CA ILE A 14 4.22 -57.03 4.17
C ILE A 14 5.48 -56.17 4.40
N SER A 15 5.31 -55.24 5.33
CA SER A 15 6.27 -54.32 5.97
C SER A 15 7.34 -55.03 6.80
N THR A 16 8.54 -54.46 6.93
CA THR A 16 9.27 -54.49 8.22
C THR A 16 10.24 -53.30 8.36
N MET A 17 10.11 -52.61 9.49
CA MET A 17 10.99 -51.57 10.04
C MET A 17 11.96 -52.23 11.06
N ARG A 18 13.24 -51.82 11.12
CA ARG A 18 14.10 -52.00 12.33
C ARG A 18 15.30 -51.03 12.36
N ARG A 19 15.82 -50.85 13.58
CA ARG A 19 16.51 -49.69 14.18
C ARG A 19 18.04 -49.86 14.34
N SER A 20 18.73 -48.71 14.41
CA SER A 20 19.91 -48.33 15.25
C SER A 20 21.32 -48.91 15.01
N ALA A 21 22.34 -48.03 14.93
CA ALA A 21 23.50 -47.95 15.86
C ALA A 21 24.50 -46.83 15.49
N ARG A 22 25.26 -46.37 16.50
CA ARG A 22 26.11 -45.17 16.63
C ARG A 22 27.60 -45.57 16.62
N LEU A 23 28.50 -44.74 16.08
CA LEU A 23 29.94 -44.82 16.35
C LEU A 23 30.58 -43.41 16.38
N GLN A 24 31.41 -43.19 17.40
CA GLN A 24 32.13 -41.96 17.74
C GLN A 24 33.56 -42.00 17.19
N GLN A 25 34.15 -40.84 16.86
CA GLN A 25 35.58 -40.57 17.06
C GLN A 25 35.83 -39.04 17.11
N LYS A 26 36.85 -38.66 17.90
CA LYS A 26 37.26 -37.30 18.36
C LYS A 26 38.78 -37.13 18.04
N PRO A 27 39.44 -36.01 18.35
CA PRO A 27 39.85 -34.92 17.45
C PRO A 27 41.39 -34.84 17.19
N SER A 28 41.83 -33.89 16.35
CA SER A 28 43.21 -33.36 16.35
C SER A 28 43.19 -31.83 16.43
N ILE A 29 44.10 -31.28 17.24
CA ILE A 29 44.21 -29.88 17.66
C ILE A 29 45.45 -29.26 17.00
N GLU A 30 45.31 -27.99 16.59
CA GLU A 30 46.27 -26.86 16.60
C GLU A 30 46.06 -26.01 15.33
N ASP A 31 45.28 -24.92 15.42
CA ASP A 31 45.65 -23.58 15.92
C ASP A 31 46.49 -22.82 14.89
N THR A 32 46.07 -21.69 14.32
CA THR A 32 45.77 -20.45 15.03
C THR A 32 45.32 -19.37 14.02
N LEU A 33 44.66 -18.32 14.54
CA LEU A 33 44.34 -17.01 13.94
C LEU A 33 43.05 -16.90 13.12
N ARG A 34 41.91 -16.81 13.82
CA ARG A 34 40.90 -15.79 13.51
C ARG A 34 40.34 -15.24 14.81
N ASP A 35 40.74 -14.01 15.13
CA ASP A 35 40.20 -13.21 16.21
C ASP A 35 38.70 -13.02 16.05
N ASP A 36 38.01 -13.23 17.17
CA ASP A 36 36.60 -12.94 17.39
C ASP A 36 36.36 -11.43 17.36
N VAL A 37 35.54 -10.98 16.41
CA VAL A 37 34.74 -9.74 16.56
C VAL A 37 33.28 -10.10 16.30
N GLU A 38 32.69 -10.82 17.24
CA GLU A 38 31.25 -10.96 17.32
C GLU A 38 30.65 -9.62 17.78
N SER A 39 30.19 -8.82 16.81
CA SER A 39 29.44 -7.60 17.10
C SER A 39 28.12 -7.97 17.78
N PRO A 40 27.82 -7.45 18.98
CA PRO A 40 26.59 -7.80 19.68
C PRO A 40 25.38 -7.29 18.89
N ALA A 41 24.45 -8.19 18.61
CA ALA A 41 23.15 -7.85 18.04
C ALA A 41 22.48 -6.75 18.89
N PRO A 42 21.80 -5.76 18.28
CA PRO A 42 21.21 -4.66 19.02
C PRO A 42 20.13 -5.21 19.95
N LYS A 43 20.36 -5.09 21.26
CA LYS A 43 19.36 -5.38 22.29
C LYS A 43 18.15 -4.51 22.00
N LYS A 44 16.98 -5.13 21.79
CA LYS A 44 15.68 -4.43 21.78
C LYS A 44 15.54 -3.67 23.09
N VAL A 45 15.77 -2.35 23.05
CA VAL A 45 15.43 -1.47 24.16
C VAL A 45 13.92 -1.54 24.31
N LYS A 46 13.43 -2.13 25.40
CA LYS A 46 12.05 -1.95 25.83
C LYS A 46 11.87 -0.46 26.08
N ARG A 47 11.21 0.23 25.15
CA ARG A 47 10.78 1.61 25.32
C ARG A 47 9.95 1.66 26.60
N ALA A 48 10.44 2.38 27.61
CA ALA A 48 9.70 2.64 28.83
C ALA A 48 8.36 3.26 28.42
N ALA A 49 7.26 2.77 28.98
CA ALA A 49 5.97 3.41 28.84
C ALA A 49 6.06 4.77 29.53
N THR A 50 6.45 5.81 28.78
CA THR A 50 6.16 7.18 29.17
C THR A 50 4.64 7.25 29.26
N HIS A 51 4.13 7.43 30.47
CA HIS A 51 2.79 7.95 30.68
C HIS A 51 2.77 9.32 29.99
N GLU A 52 2.37 9.36 28.72
CA GLU A 52 1.96 10.59 28.08
C GLU A 52 0.82 11.13 28.94
N ALA A 53 1.04 12.26 29.60
CA ALA A 53 -0.01 12.95 30.31
C ALA A 53 -1.17 13.16 29.33
N GLU A 54 -2.35 12.69 29.70
CA GLU A 54 -3.53 12.78 28.84
C GLU A 54 -3.88 14.26 28.69
N LEU A 55 -3.67 14.80 27.49
CA LEU A 55 -3.98 16.19 27.19
C LEU A 55 -5.51 16.36 27.21
N PRO A 56 -6.02 17.51 27.69
CA PRO A 56 -7.45 17.78 27.65
C PRO A 56 -7.95 17.81 26.21
N LEU A 57 -9.18 17.32 25.99
CA LEU A 57 -9.83 17.42 24.70
C LEU A 57 -10.15 18.89 24.36
N LEU A 58 -9.96 19.24 23.10
CA LEU A 58 -10.32 20.52 22.50
C LEU A 58 -11.85 20.64 22.32
N SER A 59 -12.33 21.85 22.08
CA SER A 59 -13.75 22.07 21.71
C SER A 59 -14.07 21.50 20.32
N GLU A 60 -15.36 21.30 20.02
CA GLU A 60 -15.80 20.82 18.69
C GLU A 60 -15.25 21.67 17.53
N ASP A 61 -15.31 23.00 17.66
CA ASP A 61 -14.80 23.92 16.64
C ASP A 61 -13.28 23.80 16.45
N GLN A 62 -12.53 23.65 17.55
CA GLN A 62 -11.09 23.47 17.48
C GLN A 62 -10.71 22.13 16.83
N VAL A 63 -11.43 21.05 17.17
CA VAL A 63 -11.23 19.74 16.53
C VAL A 63 -11.60 19.78 15.05
N ALA A 64 -12.65 20.52 14.66
CA ALA A 64 -13.01 20.72 13.26
C ALA A 64 -11.85 21.36 12.48
N LEU A 65 -11.21 22.39 13.03
CA LEU A 65 -10.03 23.03 12.44
C LEU A 65 -8.81 22.11 12.38
N CYS A 66 -8.62 21.23 13.36
CA CYS A 66 -7.52 20.25 13.36
C CYS A 66 -7.75 19.10 12.35
N THR A 67 -9.00 18.82 11.97
CA THR A 67 -9.31 17.69 11.07
C THR A 67 -9.54 18.08 9.62
N THR A 68 -10.04 19.30 9.37
CA THR A 68 -10.59 19.69 8.07
C THR A 68 -10.00 21.03 7.58
N LEU A 69 -9.67 21.09 6.30
CA LEU A 69 -9.33 22.32 5.59
C LEU A 69 -9.74 22.24 4.11
N ALA A 70 -9.79 23.38 3.42
CA ALA A 70 -9.97 23.40 1.97
C ALA A 70 -8.84 22.61 1.30
N GLN A 71 -9.16 21.67 0.41
CA GLN A 71 -8.17 20.78 -0.18
C GLN A 71 -7.01 21.57 -0.80
N PRO A 72 -5.74 21.32 -0.39
CA PRO A 72 -4.60 22.07 -0.91
C PRO A 72 -4.50 21.89 -2.42
N ARG A 73 -4.20 22.97 -3.15
CA ARG A 73 -3.90 22.91 -4.59
C ARG A 73 -2.67 22.02 -4.84
N LEU A 74 -2.54 21.52 -6.06
CA LEU A 74 -1.34 20.79 -6.45
C LEU A 74 -0.13 21.72 -6.34
N SER A 75 0.97 21.18 -5.83
CA SER A 75 2.27 21.88 -5.78
C SER A 75 3.00 21.87 -7.12
N PHE A 76 2.40 21.24 -8.15
CA PHE A 76 2.99 21.03 -9.47
C PHE A 76 1.91 21.03 -10.56
N SER A 77 2.33 21.24 -11.81
CA SER A 77 1.46 21.07 -12.99
C SER A 77 1.48 19.62 -13.47
N LEU A 78 0.31 19.05 -13.73
CA LEU A 78 0.23 17.71 -14.32
C LEU A 78 0.82 17.66 -15.75
N GLU A 79 0.80 18.80 -16.46
CA GLU A 79 1.45 18.94 -17.76
C GLU A 79 2.98 18.86 -17.63
N ASP A 80 3.58 19.57 -16.66
CA ASP A 80 5.02 19.49 -16.42
C ASP A 80 5.44 18.06 -16.04
N ALA A 81 4.62 17.36 -15.25
CA ALA A 81 4.85 15.96 -14.90
C ALA A 81 4.80 15.04 -16.14
N ARG A 82 3.82 15.25 -17.02
CA ARG A 82 3.71 14.51 -18.28
C ARG A 82 4.94 14.75 -19.14
N ASP A 83 5.32 16.01 -19.35
CA ASP A 83 6.39 16.39 -20.24
C ASP A 83 7.75 15.86 -19.73
N HIS A 84 7.99 15.94 -18.42
CA HIS A 84 9.15 15.34 -17.78
C HIS A 84 9.20 13.81 -17.97
N LEU A 85 8.12 13.11 -17.61
CA LEU A 85 8.09 11.65 -17.68
C LEU A 85 8.21 11.15 -19.13
N CYS A 86 7.57 11.81 -20.10
CA CYS A 86 7.70 11.48 -21.52
C CYS A 86 9.11 11.76 -22.07
N LYS A 87 9.78 12.81 -21.60
CA LYS A 87 11.16 13.12 -21.96
C LYS A 87 12.13 12.06 -21.43
N VAL A 88 11.91 11.61 -20.20
CA VAL A 88 12.69 10.56 -19.56
C VAL A 88 12.45 9.21 -20.23
N ASP A 89 11.20 8.90 -20.55
CA ASP A 89 10.82 7.66 -21.23
C ASP A 89 9.56 7.84 -22.07
N ALA A 90 9.70 7.71 -23.40
CA ALA A 90 8.62 7.92 -24.35
C ALA A 90 7.41 6.99 -24.14
N ARG A 91 7.57 5.87 -23.43
CA ARG A 91 6.47 4.96 -23.08
C ARG A 91 5.39 5.62 -22.23
N PHE A 92 5.73 6.63 -21.42
CA PHE A 92 4.74 7.36 -20.64
C PHE A 92 3.71 8.07 -21.54
N SER A 93 4.08 8.49 -22.75
CA SER A 93 3.13 9.13 -23.68
C SER A 93 1.95 8.21 -23.99
N SER A 94 2.21 6.90 -24.17
CA SER A 94 1.16 5.89 -24.37
C SER A 94 0.28 5.73 -23.14
N LEU A 95 0.89 5.75 -21.94
CA LEU A 95 0.17 5.60 -20.68
C LEU A 95 -0.76 6.80 -20.37
N PHE A 96 -0.28 8.03 -20.60
CA PHE A 96 -1.09 9.25 -20.49
C PHE A 96 -2.25 9.29 -21.50
N ALA A 97 -2.06 8.72 -22.70
CA ALA A 97 -3.15 8.59 -23.68
C ALA A 97 -4.23 7.60 -23.22
N GLN A 98 -3.87 6.59 -22.43
CA GLN A 98 -4.78 5.52 -22.00
C GLN A 98 -5.57 5.82 -20.73
N MET A 99 -5.06 6.64 -19.82
CA MET A 99 -5.65 6.82 -18.49
C MET A 99 -5.68 8.28 -18.06
N ASP A 100 -6.82 8.67 -17.48
CA ASP A 100 -6.94 9.96 -16.79
C ASP A 100 -6.46 9.87 -15.34
N LEU A 101 -5.53 10.76 -14.97
CA LEU A 101 -5.03 10.86 -13.61
C LEU A 101 -5.94 11.73 -12.74
N LYS A 102 -7.17 11.25 -12.49
CA LYS A 102 -8.19 11.97 -11.70
C LYS A 102 -7.70 12.43 -10.32
N ALA A 103 -6.80 11.66 -9.68
CA ALA A 103 -6.21 12.00 -8.39
C ALA A 103 -5.39 13.30 -8.42
N TYR A 104 -4.81 13.65 -9.57
CA TYR A 104 -3.98 14.84 -9.78
C TYR A 104 -4.61 15.82 -10.77
N LYS A 105 -5.92 15.77 -10.96
CA LYS A 105 -6.63 16.91 -11.58
C LYS A 105 -6.79 17.99 -10.53
N ASP A 106 -6.63 19.25 -10.93
CA ASP A 106 -7.01 20.34 -10.04
C ASP A 106 -8.48 20.22 -9.68
N LEU A 107 -8.75 20.41 -8.40
CA LEU A 107 -10.09 20.29 -7.85
C LEU A 107 -10.69 21.68 -7.81
N GLU A 108 -11.97 21.77 -8.09
CA GLU A 108 -12.73 22.99 -7.85
C GLU A 108 -12.56 23.40 -6.38
N SER A 109 -12.57 24.71 -6.12
CA SER A 109 -12.23 25.32 -4.83
C SER A 109 -13.15 24.93 -3.66
N SER A 110 -14.17 24.11 -3.90
CA SER A 110 -15.18 23.67 -2.93
C SER A 110 -14.86 22.35 -2.24
N LYS A 111 -13.85 21.57 -2.68
CA LYS A 111 -13.56 20.27 -2.07
C LYS A 111 -12.75 20.43 -0.78
N GLU A 112 -13.19 19.77 0.28
CA GLU A 112 -12.49 19.73 1.57
C GLU A 112 -11.65 18.47 1.73
N LEU A 113 -10.51 18.62 2.42
CA LEU A 113 -9.72 17.53 2.96
C LEU A 113 -10.08 17.35 4.43
N ASN A 114 -10.65 16.20 4.78
CA ASN A 114 -10.80 15.77 6.17
C ASN A 114 -9.82 14.64 6.48
N LEU A 115 -8.71 14.95 7.15
CA LEU A 115 -7.62 14.01 7.39
C LEU A 115 -8.01 12.91 8.39
N PHE A 116 -8.87 13.22 9.37
CA PHE A 116 -9.43 12.23 10.29
C PHE A 116 -10.19 11.14 9.54
N ARG A 117 -11.05 11.53 8.61
CA ARG A 117 -11.81 10.64 7.74
C ARG A 117 -10.91 9.79 6.87
N VAL A 118 -9.87 10.37 6.28
CA VAL A 118 -8.90 9.64 5.45
C VAL A 118 -8.19 8.56 6.27
N LEU A 119 -7.61 8.91 7.41
CA LEU A 119 -6.89 7.97 8.29
C LEU A 119 -7.81 6.87 8.82
N THR A 120 -8.97 7.26 9.33
CA THR A 120 -9.95 6.32 9.88
C THR A 120 -10.44 5.35 8.80
N THR A 121 -10.80 5.85 7.61
CA THR A 121 -11.24 5.00 6.48
C THR A 121 -10.14 4.04 6.04
N SER A 122 -8.89 4.50 6.03
CA SER A 122 -7.73 3.65 5.72
C SER A 122 -7.61 2.48 6.71
N ILE A 123 -7.66 2.76 8.02
CA ILE A 123 -7.62 1.75 9.08
C ILE A 123 -8.78 0.77 8.97
N LEU A 124 -10.00 1.27 8.73
CA LEU A 124 -11.19 0.43 8.56
C LEU A 124 -11.04 -0.55 7.38
N GLY A 125 -10.40 -0.12 6.30
CA GLY A 125 -10.16 -0.91 5.09
C GLY A 125 -9.00 -1.91 5.15
N GLN A 126 -8.18 -1.89 6.21
CA GLN A 126 -7.00 -2.78 6.30
C GLN A 126 -7.39 -4.26 6.33
N GLN A 127 -6.62 -5.08 5.60
CA GLN A 127 -6.67 -6.55 5.57
C GLN A 127 -8.01 -7.15 5.13
N ILE A 128 -8.82 -6.41 4.36
CA ILE A 128 -10.12 -6.85 3.86
C ILE A 128 -10.31 -6.46 2.40
N SER A 129 -11.30 -7.06 1.73
CA SER A 129 -11.63 -6.69 0.35
C SER A 129 -12.21 -5.26 0.30
N TRP A 130 -12.11 -4.63 -0.87
CA TRP A 130 -12.71 -3.31 -1.11
C TRP A 130 -14.21 -3.27 -0.80
N MET A 131 -14.97 -4.31 -1.19
CA MET A 131 -16.41 -4.37 -0.89
C MET A 131 -16.70 -4.48 0.61
N ALA A 132 -15.90 -5.28 1.33
CA ALA A 132 -16.01 -5.37 2.78
C ALA A 132 -15.66 -4.03 3.44
N ALA A 133 -14.61 -3.35 2.99
CA ALA A 133 -14.23 -2.02 3.47
C ALA A 133 -15.37 -1.00 3.27
N ARG A 134 -15.98 -0.97 2.08
CA ARG A 134 -17.15 -0.12 1.80
C ARG A 134 -18.30 -0.39 2.77
N SER A 135 -18.62 -1.66 3.02
CA SER A 135 -19.69 -2.04 3.96
C SER A 135 -19.39 -1.60 5.39
N ILE A 136 -18.15 -1.80 5.87
CA ILE A 136 -17.75 -1.40 7.23
C ILE A 136 -17.79 0.12 7.38
N VAL A 137 -17.29 0.88 6.39
CA VAL A 137 -17.33 2.35 6.43
C VAL A 137 -18.78 2.85 6.49
N TYR A 138 -19.68 2.28 5.69
CA TYR A 138 -21.10 2.63 5.74
C TYR A 138 -21.71 2.35 7.12
N LYS A 139 -21.52 1.13 7.65
CA LYS A 139 -22.03 0.74 8.98
C LYS A 139 -21.46 1.63 10.08
N PHE A 140 -20.18 1.98 9.98
CA PHE A 140 -19.51 2.89 10.90
C PHE A 140 -20.14 4.29 10.89
N CYS A 141 -20.30 4.92 9.71
CA CYS A 141 -21.00 6.21 9.59
C CYS A 141 -22.44 6.13 10.14
N ARG A 142 -23.16 5.06 9.83
CA ARG A 142 -24.53 4.84 10.27
C ARG A 142 -24.69 4.74 11.79
N LEU A 143 -23.67 4.31 12.56
CA LEU A 143 -23.71 4.35 14.02
C LEU A 143 -23.96 5.77 14.56
N PHE A 144 -23.42 6.77 13.87
CA PHE A 144 -23.51 8.19 14.24
C PHE A 144 -24.56 8.95 13.43
N SER A 145 -25.19 8.27 12.46
CA SER A 145 -26.19 8.83 11.55
C SER A 145 -27.32 7.81 11.35
N PRO A 146 -28.19 7.62 12.35
CA PRO A 146 -29.17 6.55 12.37
C PRO A 146 -30.27 6.70 11.30
N HIS A 147 -30.39 7.89 10.70
CA HIS A 147 -31.28 8.15 9.56
C HIS A 147 -30.84 7.41 8.27
N LEU A 148 -29.57 6.98 8.18
CA LEU A 148 -29.09 6.20 7.05
C LEU A 148 -29.77 4.81 6.99
N PRO A 149 -30.20 4.34 5.79
CA PRO A 149 -30.85 3.04 5.62
C PRO A 149 -30.08 1.86 6.24
N LYS A 150 -30.80 0.89 6.80
CA LYS A 150 -30.16 -0.34 7.33
C LYS A 150 -29.58 -1.21 6.21
N ASP A 151 -30.25 -1.26 5.07
CA ASP A 151 -29.91 -2.07 3.91
C ASP A 151 -29.86 -1.18 2.66
N PRO A 152 -28.74 -0.47 2.42
CA PRO A 152 -28.60 0.39 1.26
C PRO A 152 -28.26 -0.41 0.00
N ASP A 153 -28.68 0.09 -1.17
CA ASP A 153 -28.03 -0.32 -2.41
C ASP A 153 -26.62 0.29 -2.47
N MET A 154 -25.61 -0.54 -2.19
CA MET A 154 -24.21 -0.13 -2.14
C MET A 154 -23.66 0.39 -3.48
N ASN A 155 -24.37 0.17 -4.60
CA ASN A 155 -24.01 0.74 -5.90
C ASN A 155 -24.38 2.23 -6.00
N HIS A 156 -25.41 2.66 -5.26
CA HIS A 156 -25.89 4.04 -5.25
C HIS A 156 -25.36 4.86 -4.06
N VAL A 157 -24.68 4.23 -3.11
CA VAL A 157 -24.02 4.95 -2.02
C VAL A 157 -22.78 5.68 -2.53
N ASN A 158 -22.87 7.01 -2.61
CA ASN A 158 -21.69 7.86 -2.75
C ASN A 158 -20.96 7.91 -1.40
N ARG A 159 -19.76 7.33 -1.37
CA ARG A 159 -18.96 7.29 -0.14
C ARG A 159 -18.64 8.71 0.32
N ASP A 160 -18.32 9.63 -0.58
CA ASP A 160 -17.78 10.94 -0.24
C ASP A 160 -18.84 11.84 0.43
N GLU A 161 -20.12 11.59 0.16
CA GLU A 161 -21.28 12.27 0.76
C GLU A 161 -21.75 11.69 2.10
N LEU A 162 -21.19 10.54 2.54
CA LEU A 162 -21.59 9.96 3.82
C LEU A 162 -21.25 10.90 4.99
N PRO A 163 -22.19 11.15 5.92
CA PRO A 163 -21.89 11.87 7.15
C PRO A 163 -20.87 11.06 7.95
N PHE A 164 -19.71 11.65 8.19
CA PHE A 164 -18.61 11.01 8.92
C PHE A 164 -18.57 11.55 10.35
N PRO A 165 -18.41 10.70 11.38
CA PRO A 165 -18.38 11.18 12.76
C PRO A 165 -17.19 12.10 13.01
N THR A 166 -17.31 12.99 13.97
CA THR A 166 -16.18 13.76 14.50
C THR A 166 -15.29 12.88 15.39
N PRO A 167 -14.03 13.26 15.63
CA PRO A 167 -13.19 12.58 16.61
C PRO A 167 -13.84 12.48 17.99
N LEU A 168 -14.48 13.55 18.46
CA LEU A 168 -15.13 13.59 19.78
C LEU A 168 -16.32 12.63 19.85
N GLN A 169 -17.14 12.55 18.79
CA GLN A 169 -18.21 11.55 18.71
C GLN A 169 -17.66 10.12 18.77
N LEU A 170 -16.56 9.84 18.06
CA LEU A 170 -15.94 8.53 18.09
C LEU A 170 -15.39 8.16 19.48
N LEU A 171 -14.83 9.12 20.21
CA LEU A 171 -14.32 8.89 21.57
C LEU A 171 -15.44 8.59 22.58
N GLN A 172 -16.66 9.10 22.34
CA GLN A 172 -17.83 8.81 23.18
C GLN A 172 -18.46 7.44 22.90
N ALA A 173 -18.19 6.82 21.76
CA ALA A 173 -18.77 5.53 21.40
C ALA A 173 -18.17 4.37 22.21
N THR A 174 -19.01 3.42 22.64
CA THR A 174 -18.56 2.22 23.36
C THR A 174 -17.94 1.18 22.41
N ASP A 175 -17.16 0.27 22.97
CA ASP A 175 -16.55 -0.83 22.20
C ASP A 175 -17.63 -1.70 21.55
N GLU A 176 -18.74 -1.95 22.26
CA GLU A 176 -19.86 -2.75 21.77
C GLU A 176 -20.52 -2.09 20.55
N GLN A 177 -20.72 -0.77 20.59
CA GLN A 177 -21.27 -0.03 19.45
C GLN A 177 -20.34 -0.15 18.23
N LEU A 178 -19.05 0.09 18.40
CA LEU A 178 -18.07 0.00 17.31
C LEU A 178 -17.94 -1.42 16.75
N ARG A 179 -17.97 -2.44 17.62
CA ARG A 179 -17.98 -3.85 17.18
C ARG A 179 -19.24 -4.19 16.39
N SER A 180 -20.39 -3.61 16.72
CA SER A 180 -21.64 -3.85 15.98
C SER A 180 -21.57 -3.37 14.52
N ALA A 181 -20.68 -2.42 14.19
CA ALA A 181 -20.38 -2.00 12.81
C ALA A 181 -19.35 -2.89 12.09
N GLY A 182 -18.82 -3.93 12.74
CA GLY A 182 -17.88 -4.89 12.14
C GLY A 182 -16.41 -4.56 12.36
N LEU A 183 -16.07 -3.66 13.31
CA LEU A 183 -14.68 -3.38 13.65
C LEU A 183 -14.11 -4.49 14.56
N SER A 184 -12.84 -4.86 14.32
CA SER A 184 -12.07 -5.68 15.26
C SER A 184 -11.56 -4.82 16.43
N MET A 185 -11.19 -5.45 17.55
CA MET A 185 -10.61 -4.73 18.69
C MET A 185 -9.34 -3.94 18.33
N SER A 186 -8.51 -4.48 17.44
CA SER A 186 -7.32 -3.76 16.96
C SER A 186 -7.70 -2.52 16.16
N LYS A 187 -8.69 -2.62 15.26
CA LYS A 187 -9.19 -1.45 14.51
C LYS A 187 -9.80 -0.41 15.45
N ILE A 188 -10.57 -0.83 16.46
CA ILE A 188 -11.12 0.07 17.50
C ILE A 188 -9.99 0.85 18.19
N LYS A 189 -8.95 0.16 18.65
CA LYS A 189 -7.79 0.79 19.28
C LYS A 189 -7.12 1.82 18.36
N TYR A 190 -6.98 1.50 17.08
CA TYR A 190 -6.31 2.38 16.11
C TYR A 190 -7.16 3.60 15.76
N VAL A 191 -8.46 3.45 15.50
CA VAL A 191 -9.32 4.59 15.19
C VAL A 191 -9.52 5.52 16.40
N ARG A 192 -9.51 4.97 17.63
CA ARG A 192 -9.48 5.79 18.85
C ARG A 192 -8.16 6.53 19.05
N ASP A 193 -7.02 5.91 18.73
CA ASP A 193 -5.72 6.60 18.76
C ASP A 193 -5.70 7.80 17.81
N VAL A 194 -6.23 7.62 16.59
CA VAL A 194 -6.42 8.72 15.62
C VAL A 194 -7.35 9.79 16.20
N ALA A 195 -8.52 9.40 16.71
CA ALA A 195 -9.49 10.35 17.26
C ALA A 195 -8.94 11.13 18.45
N GLN A 196 -8.20 10.47 19.34
CA GLN A 196 -7.57 11.11 20.49
C GLN A 196 -6.56 12.17 20.05
N ARG A 197 -5.69 11.84 19.09
CA ARG A 197 -4.66 12.78 18.60
C ARG A 197 -5.24 14.02 17.92
N PHE A 198 -6.36 13.90 17.22
CA PHE A 198 -7.08 15.09 16.71
C PHE A 198 -7.87 15.79 17.83
N GLY A 199 -8.49 15.01 18.72
CA GLY A 199 -9.29 15.49 19.84
C GLY A 199 -8.48 16.32 20.84
N ASP A 200 -7.21 16.01 21.03
CA ASP A 200 -6.29 16.74 21.91
C ASP A 200 -5.29 17.64 21.16
N GLY A 201 -5.42 17.76 19.84
CA GLY A 201 -4.62 18.68 19.02
C GLY A 201 -3.19 18.25 18.70
N ARG A 202 -2.74 17.07 19.13
CA ARG A 202 -1.41 16.53 18.74
C ARG A 202 -1.29 16.32 17.23
N LEU A 203 -2.40 16.02 16.56
CA LEU A 203 -2.48 15.91 15.11
C LEU A 203 -3.37 17.02 14.57
N ASP A 204 -2.82 17.80 13.63
CA ASP A 204 -3.48 18.95 13.03
C ASP A 204 -3.21 18.98 11.53
N VAL A 205 -4.26 18.84 10.72
CA VAL A 205 -4.17 18.84 9.26
C VAL A 205 -3.53 20.13 8.73
N ARG A 206 -3.76 21.28 9.38
CA ARG A 206 -3.22 22.57 8.98
C ARG A 206 -1.70 22.62 9.11
N ARG A 207 -1.13 21.85 10.04
CA ARG A 207 0.31 21.69 10.18
C ARG A 207 0.85 20.63 9.21
N ILE A 208 0.18 19.48 9.15
CA ILE A 208 0.60 18.32 8.35
C ILE A 208 0.77 18.67 6.86
N VAL A 209 -0.10 19.51 6.28
CA VAL A 209 -0.02 19.89 4.86
C VAL A 209 1.20 20.73 4.49
N HIS A 210 1.92 21.26 5.48
CA HIS A 210 3.11 22.10 5.26
C HIS A 210 4.43 21.37 5.60
N LEU A 211 4.37 20.15 6.10
CA LEU A 211 5.55 19.34 6.35
C LEU A 211 6.13 18.81 5.04
N ASP A 212 7.46 18.62 5.00
CA ASP A 212 8.06 17.83 3.95
C ASP A 212 7.59 16.35 4.03
N PRO A 213 7.62 15.61 2.91
CA PRO A 213 7.11 14.25 2.86
C PRO A 213 7.67 13.29 3.93
N GLU A 214 8.97 13.32 4.21
CA GLU A 214 9.57 12.37 5.15
C GLU A 214 9.22 12.70 6.60
N THR A 215 9.21 13.99 6.97
CA THR A 215 8.73 14.42 8.28
C THR A 215 7.25 14.07 8.48
N CYS A 216 6.43 14.27 7.44
CA CYS A 216 5.02 13.90 7.45
C CYS A 216 4.83 12.39 7.67
N ILE A 217 5.61 11.55 6.97
CA ILE A 217 5.60 10.10 7.16
C ILE A 217 5.98 9.72 8.59
N GLN A 218 7.05 10.31 9.14
CA GLN A 218 7.49 10.03 10.50
C GLN A 218 6.38 10.28 11.52
N GLU A 219 5.74 11.46 11.46
CA GLU A 219 4.65 11.81 12.37
C GLU A 219 3.43 10.91 12.20
N LEU A 220 3.01 10.63 10.96
CA LEU A 220 1.86 9.77 10.69
C LEU A 220 2.12 8.33 11.19
N THR A 221 3.36 7.85 11.16
CA THR A 221 3.72 6.51 11.65
C THR A 221 3.77 6.37 13.17
N GLU A 222 3.68 7.48 13.92
CA GLU A 222 3.49 7.42 15.37
C GLU A 222 2.08 6.96 15.75
N ILE A 223 1.12 7.13 14.84
CA ILE A 223 -0.26 6.72 15.03
C ILE A 223 -0.34 5.19 15.05
N LYS A 224 -0.99 4.64 16.07
CA LYS A 224 -1.12 3.18 16.18
C LYS A 224 -1.91 2.63 14.99
N GLY A 225 -1.32 1.66 14.29
CA GLY A 225 -1.95 1.02 13.13
C GLY A 225 -1.70 1.73 11.79
N VAL A 226 -0.97 2.84 11.77
CA VAL A 226 -0.50 3.52 10.55
C VAL A 226 0.96 3.16 10.32
N GLY A 227 1.22 2.38 9.26
CA GLY A 227 2.59 2.07 8.82
C GLY A 227 3.07 3.03 7.74
N ARG A 228 4.36 2.97 7.39
CA ARG A 228 4.97 3.80 6.34
C ARG A 228 4.18 3.77 5.03
N TRP A 229 3.83 2.57 4.56
CA TRP A 229 3.02 2.42 3.34
C TRP A 229 1.69 3.19 3.42
N THR A 230 0.99 3.14 4.56
CA THR A 230 -0.27 3.88 4.73
C THR A 230 -0.06 5.39 4.72
N ALA A 231 1.03 5.87 5.34
CA ALA A 231 1.40 7.28 5.28
C ALA A 231 1.73 7.69 3.84
N GLU A 232 2.54 6.93 3.11
CA GLU A 232 2.86 7.17 1.70
C GLU A 232 1.59 7.23 0.82
N MET A 233 0.64 6.30 1.00
CA MET A 233 -0.65 6.35 0.30
C MET A 233 -1.44 7.62 0.62
N LEU A 234 -1.41 8.07 1.88
CA LEU A 234 -2.05 9.31 2.28
C LEU A 234 -1.39 10.51 1.58
N LEU A 235 -0.07 10.58 1.56
CA LEU A 235 0.66 11.67 0.90
C LEU A 235 0.34 11.70 -0.61
N MET A 236 0.29 10.53 -1.27
CA MET A 236 -0.02 10.43 -2.70
C MET A 236 -1.47 10.81 -3.03
N PHE A 237 -2.45 10.39 -2.24
CA PHE A 237 -3.87 10.53 -2.61
C PHE A 237 -4.60 11.67 -1.89
N ALA A 238 -4.29 11.91 -0.62
CA ALA A 238 -4.93 12.95 0.17
C ALA A 238 -4.17 14.28 0.10
N LEU A 239 -2.84 14.25 0.19
CA LEU A 239 -2.01 15.46 0.03
C LEU A 239 -1.55 15.69 -1.41
N ARG A 240 -1.74 14.71 -2.29
CA ARG A 240 -1.41 14.78 -3.72
C ARG A 240 0.06 15.18 -3.98
N SER A 241 0.95 14.69 -3.12
CA SER A 241 2.39 14.88 -3.24
C SER A 241 2.91 14.21 -4.52
N PRO A 242 3.73 14.90 -5.35
CA PRO A 242 4.15 14.38 -6.65
C PRO A 242 5.24 13.31 -6.58
N ASP A 243 6.00 13.24 -5.50
CA ASP A 243 7.29 12.53 -5.47
C ASP A 243 7.47 11.47 -4.39
N ILE A 244 6.40 10.75 -4.07
CA ILE A 244 6.42 9.55 -3.22
C ILE A 244 6.65 8.30 -4.07
N LEU A 245 7.58 7.44 -3.62
CA LEU A 245 7.81 6.10 -4.14
C LEU A 245 7.55 5.06 -3.04
N PRO A 246 6.41 4.36 -3.05
CA PRO A 246 6.08 3.39 -2.02
C PRO A 246 6.83 2.06 -2.28
N VAL A 247 8.11 1.99 -1.89
CA VAL A 247 9.01 0.86 -2.20
C VAL A 247 8.47 -0.50 -1.74
N GLY A 248 7.69 -0.53 -0.66
CA GLY A 248 7.05 -1.74 -0.14
C GLY A 248 5.76 -2.17 -0.85
N ASP A 249 5.26 -1.39 -1.80
CA ASP A 249 4.01 -1.69 -2.51
C ASP A 249 4.22 -2.73 -3.62
N LEU A 250 3.66 -3.93 -3.42
CA LEU A 250 3.83 -5.03 -4.37
C LEU A 250 3.16 -4.77 -5.73
N GLY A 251 2.14 -3.91 -5.80
CA GLY A 251 1.49 -3.53 -7.05
C GLY A 251 2.39 -2.60 -7.86
N VAL A 252 2.98 -1.58 -7.22
CA VAL A 252 3.98 -0.71 -7.85
C VAL A 252 5.19 -1.53 -8.29
N GLN A 253 5.76 -2.38 -7.42
CA GLN A 253 6.91 -3.21 -7.80
C GLN A 253 6.64 -4.05 -9.05
N ARG A 254 5.48 -4.74 -9.11
CA ARG A 254 5.06 -5.51 -10.29
C ARG A 254 4.90 -4.63 -11.52
N GLY A 255 4.28 -3.46 -11.36
CA GLY A 255 4.13 -2.48 -12.43
C GLY A 255 5.48 -2.01 -12.98
N ILE A 256 6.47 -1.72 -12.12
CA ILE A 256 7.82 -1.32 -12.53
C ILE A 256 8.52 -2.45 -13.31
N VAL A 257 8.47 -3.69 -12.80
CA VAL A 257 9.02 -4.85 -13.52
C VAL A 257 8.38 -4.98 -14.89
N ARG A 258 7.05 -4.89 -14.97
CA ARG A 258 6.33 -4.94 -16.25
C ARG A 258 6.71 -3.79 -17.17
N PHE A 259 6.77 -2.57 -16.65
CA PHE A 259 7.16 -1.38 -17.40
C PHE A 259 8.48 -1.62 -18.11
N TYR A 260 9.52 -2.04 -17.38
CA TYR A 260 10.85 -2.25 -17.95
C TYR A 260 10.99 -3.51 -18.82
N LEU A 261 10.08 -4.49 -18.70
CA LEU A 261 10.02 -5.64 -19.60
C LEU A 261 9.15 -5.41 -20.85
N SER A 262 8.43 -4.30 -20.94
CA SER A 262 7.53 -3.96 -22.04
C SER A 262 8.05 -2.79 -22.89
N ASN A 263 7.60 -2.70 -24.15
CA ASN A 263 7.74 -1.50 -24.97
C ASN A 263 6.49 -0.60 -24.88
N ALA A 264 6.52 0.55 -25.55
CA ALA A 264 5.40 1.50 -25.56
C ALA A 264 4.10 0.90 -26.11
N ALA A 265 4.20 -0.05 -27.06
CA ALA A 265 3.06 -0.68 -27.71
C ALA A 265 2.46 -1.83 -26.87
N SER A 266 3.24 -2.51 -26.03
CA SER A 266 2.78 -3.60 -25.19
C SER A 266 2.29 -3.17 -23.79
N LEU A 267 2.55 -1.92 -23.40
CA LEU A 267 2.00 -1.35 -22.17
C LEU A 267 0.54 -0.97 -22.32
N THR A 268 -0.33 -1.78 -21.71
CA THR A 268 -1.78 -1.53 -21.65
C THR A 268 -2.20 -1.26 -20.21
N VAL A 269 -3.07 -0.28 -20.02
CA VAL A 269 -3.78 -0.01 -18.76
C VAL A 269 -5.00 -0.92 -18.64
N SER A 270 -5.24 -1.40 -17.43
CA SER A 270 -6.37 -2.29 -17.11
C SER A 270 -7.70 -1.71 -17.53
N GLU A 271 -8.58 -2.58 -18.03
CA GLU A 271 -9.82 -2.15 -18.70
C GLU A 271 -10.68 -1.25 -17.81
N ARG A 272 -10.67 -1.53 -16.50
CA ARG A 272 -11.42 -0.75 -15.50
C ARG A 272 -10.93 0.69 -15.35
N LYS A 273 -9.66 0.96 -15.67
CA LYS A 273 -9.01 2.28 -15.51
C LYS A 273 -8.74 2.97 -16.85
N ARG A 274 -8.86 2.25 -17.96
CA ARG A 274 -8.61 2.73 -19.32
C ARG A 274 -9.74 3.64 -19.81
N LYS A 275 -9.39 4.66 -20.61
CA LYS A 275 -10.35 5.48 -21.35
C LYS A 275 -11.14 4.62 -22.35
N ALA A 276 -12.45 4.87 -22.43
CA ALA A 276 -13.38 4.02 -23.18
C ALA A 276 -13.10 3.98 -24.70
N ASP A 277 -12.47 5.04 -25.20
CA ASP A 277 -12.18 5.35 -26.60
C ASP A 277 -10.78 4.89 -27.06
N TYR A 278 -10.00 4.24 -26.19
CA TYR A 278 -8.66 3.75 -26.56
C TYR A 278 -8.70 2.36 -27.21
N ALA A 279 -8.27 2.27 -28.47
CA ALA A 279 -8.11 1.00 -29.19
C ALA A 279 -6.72 0.38 -28.94
N SER A 280 -6.67 -0.83 -28.38
CA SER A 280 -5.42 -1.55 -28.13
C SER A 280 -4.76 -1.99 -29.43
N GLN A 281 -3.46 -1.77 -29.57
CA GLN A 281 -2.65 -2.33 -30.66
C GLN A 281 -1.58 -3.24 -30.07
N LYS A 282 -1.59 -4.54 -30.41
CA LYS A 282 -0.51 -5.48 -30.03
C LYS A 282 0.57 -5.46 -31.12
N ARG A 283 1.84 -5.28 -30.74
CA ARG A 283 3.02 -5.48 -31.60
C ARG A 283 4.18 -6.05 -30.79
N GLU A 284 5.13 -6.70 -31.49
CA GLU A 284 6.24 -7.48 -30.93
C GLU A 284 7.22 -6.71 -30.04
N ASP A 285 7.89 -7.49 -29.19
CA ASP A 285 8.54 -7.10 -27.95
C ASP A 285 10.05 -6.82 -28.10
N GLN A 286 10.44 -5.61 -27.73
CA GLN A 286 11.78 -5.34 -27.21
C GLN A 286 11.61 -4.63 -25.88
N PRO A 287 12.31 -5.05 -24.81
CA PRO A 287 12.17 -4.38 -23.53
C PRO A 287 12.69 -2.94 -23.64
N GLY A 288 11.99 -1.98 -23.01
CA GLY A 288 12.48 -0.60 -23.03
C GLY A 288 13.75 -0.41 -22.20
N PRO A 289 14.39 0.77 -22.30
CA PRO A 289 15.69 1.03 -21.69
C PRO A 289 15.62 0.93 -20.17
N LEU A 290 16.71 0.45 -19.54
CA LEU A 290 16.91 0.51 -18.10
C LEU A 290 17.76 1.74 -17.74
N PRO A 291 17.50 2.41 -16.62
CA PRO A 291 18.44 3.38 -16.08
C PRO A 291 19.73 2.69 -15.60
N PRO A 292 20.84 3.43 -15.41
CA PRO A 292 22.02 2.90 -14.76
C PRO A 292 21.65 2.34 -13.38
N GLY A 293 22.04 1.09 -13.10
CA GLY A 293 21.65 0.43 -11.87
C GLY A 293 22.08 -1.03 -11.78
N PRO A 294 21.75 -1.69 -10.66
CA PRO A 294 22.25 -3.03 -10.35
C PRO A 294 21.52 -4.16 -11.08
N ILE A 295 20.38 -3.88 -11.71
CA ILE A 295 19.47 -4.90 -12.24
C ILE A 295 19.46 -4.92 -13.77
N SER A 296 19.42 -6.12 -14.35
CA SER A 296 19.35 -6.35 -15.80
C SER A 296 17.95 -6.82 -16.23
N HIS A 297 17.64 -6.73 -17.52
CA HIS A 297 16.39 -7.28 -18.07
C HIS A 297 16.23 -8.77 -17.82
N ALA A 298 17.33 -9.54 -17.84
CA ALA A 298 17.32 -10.97 -17.55
C ALA A 298 16.88 -11.25 -16.11
N GLU A 299 17.38 -10.45 -15.15
CA GLU A 299 16.98 -10.57 -13.75
C GLU A 299 15.52 -10.18 -13.57
N LEU A 300 15.07 -9.06 -14.16
CA LEU A 300 13.65 -8.66 -14.13
C LEU A 300 12.72 -9.76 -14.66
N LYS A 301 13.11 -10.41 -15.78
CA LYS A 301 12.35 -11.52 -16.38
C LYS A 301 12.33 -12.75 -15.47
N ASN A 302 13.42 -13.03 -14.75
CA ASN A 302 13.44 -14.08 -13.74
C ASN A 302 12.49 -13.75 -12.57
N ARG A 303 12.47 -12.49 -12.09
CA ARG A 303 11.56 -12.03 -11.03
C ARG A 303 10.10 -12.16 -11.43
N SER A 304 9.75 -11.79 -12.65
CA SER A 304 8.36 -11.89 -13.16
C SER A 304 7.88 -13.35 -13.21
N ASN A 305 8.77 -14.30 -13.45
CA ASN A 305 8.48 -15.74 -13.51
C ASN A 305 8.44 -16.44 -12.13
N GLY A 306 8.54 -15.69 -11.04
CA GLY A 306 8.36 -16.22 -9.69
C GLY A 306 9.63 -16.35 -8.85
N ASN A 307 10.82 -16.05 -9.41
CA ASN A 307 12.09 -16.02 -8.65
C ASN A 307 12.24 -14.73 -7.83
N LYS A 308 11.24 -14.45 -7.00
CA LYS A 308 11.14 -13.25 -6.16
C LYS A 308 12.31 -13.13 -5.17
N THR A 309 12.57 -11.92 -4.69
CA THR A 309 13.59 -11.66 -3.66
C THR A 309 13.19 -12.28 -2.32
N LYS A 310 14.08 -12.17 -1.32
CA LYS A 310 13.75 -12.51 0.07
C LYS A 310 12.49 -11.73 0.49
N LYS A 311 11.57 -12.40 1.20
CA LYS A 311 10.22 -11.89 1.57
C LYS A 311 9.18 -11.82 0.43
N LYS A 312 9.41 -12.52 -0.71
CA LYS A 312 8.46 -12.59 -1.83
C LYS A 312 8.21 -11.23 -2.53
N MET A 313 9.18 -10.30 -2.48
CA MET A 313 9.13 -9.02 -3.20
C MET A 313 9.65 -9.20 -4.64
N TYR A 314 9.25 -8.34 -5.55
CA TYR A 314 9.76 -8.38 -6.93
C TYR A 314 11.07 -7.60 -7.07
N LEU A 315 11.17 -6.49 -6.36
CA LEU A 315 12.29 -5.58 -6.32
C LEU A 315 12.57 -5.26 -4.85
N ASP A 316 13.84 -5.10 -4.48
CA ASP A 316 14.19 -4.51 -3.18
C ASP A 316 14.15 -2.98 -3.19
N ASP A 317 14.31 -2.36 -2.02
CA ASP A 317 14.19 -0.90 -1.86
C ASP A 317 15.23 -0.14 -2.70
N HIS A 318 16.45 -0.67 -2.85
CA HIS A 318 17.51 -0.04 -3.63
C HIS A 318 17.24 -0.15 -5.14
N GLU A 319 16.79 -1.32 -5.60
CA GLU A 319 16.36 -1.54 -6.98
C GLU A 319 15.17 -0.64 -7.35
N MET A 320 14.18 -0.52 -6.46
CA MET A 320 13.03 0.39 -6.65
C MET A 320 13.48 1.83 -6.83
N VAL A 321 14.36 2.32 -5.95
CA VAL A 321 14.87 3.69 -6.01
C VAL A 321 15.68 3.91 -7.29
N ALA A 322 16.57 2.99 -7.66
CA ALA A 322 17.39 3.12 -8.87
C ALA A 322 16.53 3.15 -10.15
N LEU A 323 15.54 2.25 -10.25
CA LEU A 323 14.65 2.17 -11.41
C LEU A 323 13.70 3.37 -11.53
N ALA A 324 13.29 3.96 -10.42
CA ALA A 324 12.38 5.11 -10.41
C ALA A 324 13.10 6.47 -10.29
N ALA A 325 14.43 6.50 -10.10
CA ALA A 325 15.20 7.73 -9.95
C ALA A 325 14.98 8.73 -11.10
N PRO A 326 14.97 8.32 -12.38
CA PRO A 326 14.71 9.26 -13.49
C PRO A 326 13.32 9.90 -13.46
N TRP A 327 12.34 9.30 -12.76
CA TRP A 327 10.97 9.80 -12.71
C TRP A 327 10.79 10.93 -11.71
N ALA A 328 11.76 11.16 -10.82
CA ALA A 328 11.74 12.31 -9.92
C ALA A 328 11.75 13.63 -10.72
N PRO A 329 10.99 14.66 -10.31
CA PRO A 329 10.26 14.77 -9.05
C PRO A 329 8.79 14.32 -9.13
N TYR A 330 8.43 13.42 -10.05
CA TYR A 330 7.04 12.99 -10.31
C TYR A 330 6.83 11.48 -10.13
N ARG A 331 7.54 10.87 -9.18
CA ARG A 331 7.46 9.41 -8.93
C ARG A 331 6.05 8.95 -8.58
N SER A 332 5.25 9.76 -7.89
CA SER A 332 3.87 9.40 -7.58
C SER A 332 2.97 9.38 -8.81
N VAL A 333 3.19 10.28 -9.76
CA VAL A 333 2.49 10.30 -11.06
C VAL A 333 2.83 9.03 -11.84
N ALA A 334 4.10 8.65 -11.90
CA ALA A 334 4.52 7.40 -12.54
C ALA A 334 3.90 6.16 -11.86
N CYS A 335 3.86 6.12 -10.53
CA CYS A 335 3.27 5.01 -9.76
C CYS A 335 1.78 4.80 -10.07
N MET A 336 1.02 5.85 -10.40
CA MET A 336 -0.38 5.71 -10.83
C MET A 336 -0.52 4.79 -12.04
N PHE A 337 0.42 4.85 -12.97
CA PHE A 337 0.45 3.96 -14.13
C PHE A 337 0.92 2.56 -13.75
N MET A 338 1.89 2.43 -12.84
CA MET A 338 2.41 1.12 -12.40
C MET A 338 1.30 0.24 -11.81
N TRP A 339 0.45 0.79 -10.94
CA TRP A 339 -0.74 0.08 -10.45
C TRP A 339 -1.75 -0.27 -11.54
N SER A 340 -1.73 0.42 -12.67
CA SER A 340 -2.74 0.31 -13.70
C SER A 340 -2.36 -0.65 -14.81
N ILE A 341 -1.06 -0.87 -15.03
CA ILE A 341 -0.53 -1.87 -15.97
C ILE A 341 -0.33 -3.25 -15.32
N GLU A 342 -0.33 -3.32 -13.98
CA GLU A 342 -0.20 -4.57 -13.23
C GLU A 342 -1.46 -5.45 -13.30
N ASP A 343 -2.63 -4.82 -13.39
CA ASP A 343 -3.98 -5.41 -13.29
C ASP A 343 -4.39 -6.28 -14.52
N HIS A 344 -3.45 -6.90 -15.23
CA HIS A 344 -3.65 -7.60 -16.51
C HIS A 344 -3.22 -9.06 -16.56
#